data_AF-A0A8X7UB21-F1
#
_entry.id   AF-A0A8X7UB21-F1
#
_cell.length_a   1.000
_cell.length_b   1.000
_cell.length_c   1.000
_cell.angle_alpha   90.00
_cell.angle_beta   90.00
_cell.angle_gamma   90.00
#
_symmetry.space_group_name_H-M   'P 1'
#
loop_
_entity.id
_entity.type
_entity.pdbx_description
1 polymer ?
#
loop_
_entity_poly.entity_id
_entity_poly.type
_entity_poly.pdbx_seq_one_letter_code
_entity_poly.pdbx_strand_id
1 'polypeptide(L)' 'MLFMYQNQLEAITAKHDEEREVYQGKLELLKELFKKDARRKEKNKLKTELVLAKEKMDGVKIPYVDWFKMGEPQMFD' A
#
# COMPACT_ATOMS: atom_id res chain seq x y z
N MET A 1 5.24 55.08 -17.05
CA MET A 1 5.21 54.58 -15.66
C MET A 1 4.20 53.44 -15.51
N LEU A 2 2.94 53.60 -15.93
CA LEU A 2 1.91 52.54 -15.89
C LEU A 2 2.35 51.22 -16.56
N PHE A 3 2.92 51.30 -17.76
CA PHE A 3 3.40 50.14 -18.53
C PHE A 3 4.51 49.35 -17.80
N MET A 4 5.39 50.04 -17.06
CA MET A 4 6.45 49.36 -16.31
C MET A 4 5.88 48.56 -15.12
N TYR A 5 4.89 49.11 -14.43
CA TYR A 5 4.19 48.41 -13.36
C TYR A 5 3.41 47.20 -13.87
N GLN A 6 2.80 47.32 -15.04
CA GLN A 6 2.10 46.21 -15.68
C GLN A 6 3.06 45.05 -16.01
N ASN A 7 4.20 45.34 -16.64
CA ASN A 7 5.21 44.33 -16.94
C ASN A 7 5.78 43.67 -15.67
N GLN A 8 5.97 44.44 -14.59
CA GLN A 8 6.40 43.90 -13.30
C GLN A 8 5.36 42.95 -12.70
N LEU A 9 4.09 43.32 -12.79
CA LEU A 9 2.99 42.50 -12.25
C LEU A 9 2.84 41.19 -13.03
N GLU A 10 2.99 41.23 -14.36
CA GLU A 10 3.01 40.04 -15.23
C GLU A 10 4.20 39.12 -14.88
N ALA A 11 5.39 39.68 -14.70
CA ALA A 11 6.58 38.90 -14.33
C ALA A 11 6.45 38.25 -12.94
N ILE A 12 5.88 38.96 -11.96
CA ILE A 12 5.61 38.41 -10.63
C ILE A 12 4.56 37.29 -10.71
N THR A 13 3.51 37.49 -11.50
CA THR A 13 2.45 36.50 -11.68
C THR A 13 3.00 35.23 -12.32
N ALA A 14 3.78 35.35 -13.40
CA ALA A 14 4.42 34.21 -14.06
C ALA A 14 5.32 33.43 -13.09
N LYS A 15 6.12 34.13 -12.27
CA LYS A 15 6.97 33.49 -11.26
C LYS A 15 6.15 32.74 -10.21
N HIS A 16 5.05 33.32 -9.73
CA HIS A 16 4.17 32.65 -8.78
C HIS A 16 3.49 31.42 -9.39
N ASP A 17 3.12 31.47 -10.67
CA ASP A 17 2.56 30.31 -11.36
C ASP A 17 3.59 29.17 -11.48
N GLU A 18 4.84 29.48 -11.83
CA GLU A 18 5.94 28.52 -11.83
C GLU A 18 6.18 27.90 -10.44
N GLU A 19 6.24 28.73 -9.40
CA GLU A 19 6.40 28.26 -8.02
C GLU A 19 5.24 27.37 -7.60
N ARG A 20 4.01 27.72 -7.98
CA ARG A 20 2.80 26.94 -7.68
C ARG A 20 2.86 25.57 -8.33
N GLU A 21 3.28 25.46 -9.59
CA GLU A 21 3.45 24.17 -10.27
C GLU A 21 4.51 23.29 -9.59
N VAL A 22 5.64 23.88 -9.17
CA VAL A 22 6.67 23.16 -8.41
C VAL A 22 6.12 22.62 -7.09
N TYR A 23 5.34 23.41 -6.36
CA TYR A 23 4.72 22.97 -5.10
C TYR A 23 3.68 21.87 -5.33
N GLN A 24 2.88 21.95 -6.40
CA GLN A 24 1.94 20.89 -6.76
C GLN A 24 2.66 19.57 -7.07
N GLY A 25 3.74 19.62 -7.85
CA GLY A 25 4.57 18.44 -8.13
C GLY A 25 5.16 17.80 -6.88
N LYS A 26 5.69 18.61 -5.95
CA LYS A 26 6.20 18.13 -4.65
C LYS A 26 5.11 17.48 -3.81
N LEU A 27 3.90 18.04 -3.79
CA LEU A 27 2.77 17.49 -3.04
C LEU A 27 2.36 16.12 -3.59
N GLU A 28 2.34 15.94 -4.91
CA GLU A 28 1.99 14.66 -5.53
C GLU A 28 3.05 13.58 -5.24
N LEU A 29 4.33 13.94 -5.31
CA LEU A 29 5.42 13.05 -4.90
C LEU A 29 5.29 12.61 -3.44
N LEU A 30 4.95 13.54 -2.54
CA LEU A 30 4.72 13.21 -1.13
C LEU A 30 3.56 12.22 -0.96
N LYS A 31 2.44 12.41 -1.66
CA LYS A 31 1.31 11.45 -1.62
C LYS A 31 1.74 10.05 -2.06
N GLU A 32 2.51 9.95 -3.14
CA GLU A 32 3.00 8.65 -3.63
C GLU A 32 3.97 7.97 -2.65
N LEU A 33 4.86 8.75 -2.03
CA LEU A 33 5.73 8.26 -0.96
C LEU A 33 4.92 7.74 0.24
N PHE A 34 3.90 8.49 0.69
CA PHE A 34 3.02 8.05 1.77
C PHE A 34 2.27 6.76 1.42
N LYS A 35 1.73 6.63 0.20
CA LYS A 35 1.09 5.39 -0.28
C LYS A 35 2.07 4.21 -0.28
N LYS A 36 3.31 4.44 -0.70
CA LYS A 36 4.37 3.40 -0.72
C LYS A 36 4.74 2.96 0.70
N ASP A 37 4.86 3.90 1.64
CA ASP A 37 5.15 3.60 3.03
C ASP A 37 4.00 2.89 3.74
N ALA A 38 2.75 3.29 3.49
CA ALA A 38 1.57 2.58 3.98
C ALA A 38 1.56 1.12 3.49
N ARG A 39 1.81 0.89 2.19
CA ARG A 39 1.94 -0.46 1.63
C ARG A 39 3.08 -1.27 2.26
N ARG A 40 4.22 -0.63 2.55
CA ARG A 40 5.35 -1.28 3.21
C ARG A 40 5.00 -1.70 4.64
N LYS A 41 4.32 -0.85 5.41
CA LYS A 41 3.86 -1.16 6.77
C LYS A 41 2.90 -2.34 6.77
N GLU A 42 1.90 -2.34 5.88
CA GLU A 42 0.93 -3.42 5.78
C GLU A 42 1.59 -4.76 5.38
N LYS A 43 2.51 -4.73 4.41
CA LYS A 43 3.28 -5.93 4.01
C LYS A 43 4.05 -6.54 5.19
N ASN A 44 4.66 -5.70 6.03
CA ASN A 44 5.41 -6.18 7.19
C ASN A 44 4.48 -6.79 8.25
N LYS A 45 3.32 -6.17 8.50
CA LYS A 45 2.30 -6.71 9.40
C LYS A 45 1.83 -8.10 8.95
N LEU A 46 1.46 -8.24 7.67
CA LEU A 46 1.03 -9.53 7.11
C LEU A 46 2.12 -10.60 7.17
N LYS A 47 3.39 -10.23 6.96
CA LYS A 47 4.51 -11.17 7.13
C LYS A 47 4.62 -11.68 8.57
N THR A 48 4.49 -10.79 9.56
CA THR A 48 4.51 -11.17 10.97
C THR A 48 3.34 -12.08 11.31
N GLU A 49 2.13 -11.73 10.86
CA GLU A 49 0.93 -12.56 11.06
C GLU A 49 1.07 -13.95 10.43
N LEU A 50 1.67 -14.04 9.25
CA LEU A 50 1.92 -15.31 8.57
C LEU A 50 2.90 -16.20 9.36
N VAL A 51 3.98 -15.62 9.90
CA VAL A 51 4.95 -16.37 10.73
C VAL A 51 4.25 -16.90 11.99
N LEU A 52 3.49 -16.04 12.68
CA LEU A 52 2.73 -16.46 13.86
C LEU A 52 1.69 -17.54 13.55
N ALA A 53 1.02 -17.46 12.39
CA ALA A 53 0.07 -18.47 11.96
C ALA A 53 0.75 -19.81 11.67
N LYS A 54 1.94 -19.78 11.05
CA LYS A 54 2.75 -20.98 10.79
C LYS A 54 3.21 -21.64 12.09
N GLU A 55 3.75 -20.86 13.03
CA GLU A 55 4.15 -21.37 14.36
C GLU A 55 2.99 -22.01 15.12
N LYS A 56 1.79 -21.39 15.05
CA LYS A 56 0.57 -21.97 15.62
C LYS A 56 0.19 -23.29 14.95
N MET A 57 0.31 -23.38 13.63
CA MET A 57 0.02 -24.62 12.88
C MET A 57 1.02 -25.73 13.21
N ASP A 58 2.32 -25.40 13.31
CA ASP A 58 3.37 -26.35 13.69
C ASP A 58 3.17 -26.90 15.12
N GLY A 59 2.56 -26.10 16.00
CA GLY A 59 2.16 -26.54 17.35
C GLY A 59 0.90 -27.40 17.41
N VAL A 60 0.11 -27.44 16.32
CA VAL A 60 -1.08 -28.29 16.21
C VAL A 60 -0.67 -29.60 15.54
N LYS A 61 -0.52 -30.68 16.32
CA LYS A 61 -0.45 -32.04 15.78
C LYS A 61 -1.78 -32.34 15.08
N ILE A 62 -1.82 -32.21 13.76
CA ILE A 62 -2.91 -32.77 12.96
C ILE A 62 -2.74 -34.30 13.05
N PRO A 63 -3.67 -35.02 13.68
CA PRO A 63 -3.64 -36.48 13.62
C PRO A 63 -3.70 -36.87 12.15
N TYR A 64 -2.79 -37.74 11.70
CA TYR A 64 -2.87 -38.30 10.36
C TYR A 64 -4.13 -39.16 10.29
N VAL A 65 -5.26 -38.56 9.89
CA VAL A 65 -6.50 -39.27 9.62
C VAL A 65 -6.36 -39.83 8.22
N ASP A 66 -6.12 -41.14 8.15
CA ASP A 66 -6.15 -41.90 6.92
C ASP A 66 -7.61 -42.01 6.46
N TRP A 67 -8.04 -41.05 5.64
CA TRP A 67 -9.39 -40.98 5.08
C TRP A 67 -9.76 -42.24 4.28
N PHE A 68 -8.77 -43.00 3.79
CA PHE A 68 -8.98 -44.29 3.13
C PHE A 68 -9.35 -45.41 4.12
N LYS A 69 -8.95 -45.30 5.39
CA LYS A 69 -9.32 -46.25 6.46
C LYS A 69 -10.62 -45.91 7.19
N MET A 70 -11.19 -44.74 6.95
CA MET A 70 -12.48 -44.30 7.53
C MET A 70 -13.71 -44.84 6.79
N GLY A 71 -13.55 -45.95 6.05
CA GLY A 71 -14.62 -46.68 5.41
C GLY A 71 -15.10 -46.02 4.12
N GLU A 72 -15.03 -46.77 3.02
CA GLU A 72 -15.83 -46.48 1.84
C GLU A 72 -17.28 -46.23 2.29
N PRO A 73 -18.01 -45.24 1.71
CA PRO A 73 -19.44 -45.18 1.92
C PRO A 73 -20.00 -46.51 1.43
N GLN A 74 -20.56 -47.33 2.33
CA GLN A 74 -21.47 -48.38 1.92
C GLN A 74 -22.63 -47.69 1.23
N MET A 75 -22.51 -47.55 -0.09
CA MET A 75 -23.61 -47.29 -0.99
C MET A 75 -24.46 -48.55 -0.89
N PHE A 76 -25.40 -48.56 0.06
CA PHE A 76 -26.41 -49.61 0.16
C PHE A 76 -27.14 -49.70 -1.18
N ASP A 77 -27.25 -50.91 -1.72
CA ASP A 77 -28.09 -51.26 -2.89
C ASP A 77 -29.55 -50.84 -2.68
#